data_AF-A0A7C7RLU8-F1
#
_entry.id   AF-A0A7C7RLU8-F1
#
_cell.length_a   1.000
_cell.length_b   1.000
_cell.length_c   1.000
_cell.angle_alpha   90.00
_cell.angle_beta   90.00
_cell.angle_gamma   90.00
#
_symmetry.space_group_name_H-M   'P 1'
#
loop_
_entity.id
_entity.type
_entity.pdbx_description
1 polymer ?
#
loop_
_entity_poly.entity_id
_entity_poly.type
_entity_poly.pdbx_seq_one_letter_code
_entity_poly.pdbx_strand_id
1 'polypeptide(L)'
;MAVNCSYPAETCFCTSLKTGPKASPGFDISLTELDDVFLLEIGSEIGRLVLQGLPVEASSAFLLQAAQKGLEHAEKEIKRELDTSDLPELMIKNLNHAHWQEIAERCLSCGSCTQVCPTCFCWDTVDTSDLLGKETKRERVWDSCFKPGFSYYAGGSTRPTINTRYRQWLTHKLGTWKEQNGTLGCVGCGRCIVWCPAGIDLTEEIPLFREEKA
;
A
#
# COMPACT_ATOMS: atom_id res chain seq x y z
N MET A 1 -15.03 -5.96 -0.76
CA MET A 1 -14.52 -7.07 0.09
C MET A 1 -13.34 -6.57 0.91
N ALA A 2 -13.19 -7.02 2.16
CA ALA A 2 -12.08 -6.69 3.05
C ALA A 2 -11.56 -7.97 3.74
N VAL A 3 -10.32 -7.94 4.23
CA VAL A 3 -9.72 -9.04 4.99
C VAL A 3 -9.13 -8.47 6.27
N ASN A 4 -9.57 -8.99 7.41
CA ASN A 4 -9.01 -8.67 8.71
C ASN A 4 -7.72 -9.46 8.93
N CYS A 5 -6.79 -8.90 9.69
CA CYS A 5 -5.48 -9.51 9.93
C CYS A 5 -5.31 -9.89 11.42
N SER A 6 -5.23 -11.18 11.73
CA SER A 6 -4.92 -11.70 13.07
C SER A 6 -3.42 -11.94 13.30
N TYR A 7 -2.60 -11.87 12.24
CA TYR A 7 -1.16 -12.18 12.25
C TYR A 7 -0.35 -11.05 11.60
N PRO A 8 -0.12 -9.92 12.31
CA PRO A 8 0.67 -8.82 11.78
C PRO A 8 2.16 -9.19 11.73
N ALA A 9 2.87 -8.65 10.74
CA ALA A 9 4.33 -8.67 10.73
C ALA A 9 4.91 -7.55 11.61
N GLU A 10 6.16 -7.67 12.06
CA GLU A 10 6.86 -6.65 12.87
C GLU A 10 6.95 -5.28 12.16
N THR A 11 6.90 -5.28 10.83
CA THR A 11 6.91 -4.06 9.99
C THR A 11 5.54 -3.39 9.84
N CYS A 12 4.46 -4.01 10.34
CA CYS A 12 3.12 -3.44 10.22
C CYS A 12 2.96 -2.21 11.13
N PHE A 13 2.21 -1.21 10.65
CA PHE A 13 1.86 0.04 11.35
C PHE A 13 0.44 0.50 10.95
N CYS A 14 -0.44 -0.44 10.57
CA CYS A 14 -1.78 -0.14 10.07
C CYS A 14 -2.71 0.50 11.11
N THR A 15 -2.39 0.34 12.40
CA THR A 15 -3.03 1.03 13.53
C THR A 15 -2.82 2.55 13.44
N SER A 16 -1.61 3.01 13.12
CA SER A 16 -1.32 4.44 12.89
C SER A 16 -2.16 5.02 11.75
N LEU A 17 -2.43 4.22 10.71
CA LEU A 17 -3.21 4.64 9.54
C LEU A 17 -4.72 4.49 9.76
N LYS A 18 -5.16 3.86 10.86
CA LYS A 18 -6.57 3.49 11.12
C LYS A 18 -7.19 2.65 10.00
N THR A 19 -6.40 1.75 9.43
CA THR A 19 -6.79 0.89 8.29
C THR A 19 -6.80 -0.60 8.61
N GLY A 20 -6.42 -0.97 9.83
CA GLY A 20 -6.37 -2.34 10.31
C GLY A 20 -5.95 -2.39 11.79
N PRO A 21 -5.81 -3.57 12.39
CA PRO A 21 -5.91 -4.91 11.77
C PRO A 21 -7.34 -5.35 11.40
N LYS A 22 -8.36 -4.78 12.07
CA LYS A 22 -9.77 -4.91 11.69
C LYS A 22 -10.13 -3.85 10.66
N ALA A 23 -10.80 -4.24 9.58
CA ALA A 23 -11.27 -3.32 8.56
C ALA A 23 -12.38 -2.42 9.11
N SER A 24 -12.33 -1.12 8.77
CA SER A 24 -13.43 -0.19 9.00
C SER A 24 -14.64 -0.52 8.11
N PRO A 25 -15.85 -0.10 8.49
CA PRO A 25 -17.05 -0.26 7.65
C PRO A 25 -16.87 0.33 6.23
N GLY A 26 -17.62 -0.21 5.26
CA GLY A 26 -17.55 0.19 3.84
C GLY A 26 -17.24 -0.96 2.87
N PHE A 27 -17.13 -2.18 3.38
CA PHE A 27 -17.01 -3.40 2.58
C PHE A 27 -18.38 -4.07 2.38
N ASP A 28 -18.52 -4.84 1.30
CA ASP A 28 -19.68 -5.73 1.12
C ASP A 28 -19.57 -6.99 1.98
N ILE A 29 -18.37 -7.56 2.05
CA ILE A 29 -18.03 -8.75 2.84
C ILE A 29 -16.65 -8.52 3.48
N SER A 30 -16.51 -8.80 4.77
CA SER A 30 -15.18 -8.94 5.42
C SER A 30 -14.91 -10.40 5.74
N LEU A 31 -13.64 -10.80 5.65
CA LEU A 31 -13.16 -12.13 5.99
C LEU A 31 -12.22 -12.05 7.19
N THR A 32 -12.39 -12.96 8.14
CA THR A 32 -11.40 -13.21 9.20
C THR A 32 -11.00 -14.67 9.14
N GLU A 33 -9.72 -14.92 8.90
CA GLU A 33 -9.14 -16.26 8.92
C GLU A 33 -9.04 -16.77 10.36
N LEU A 34 -9.59 -17.96 10.58
CA LEU A 34 -9.42 -18.79 11.77
C LEU A 34 -8.80 -20.12 11.32
N ASP A 35 -8.34 -20.95 12.26
CA ASP A 35 -7.53 -22.14 11.96
C ASP A 35 -8.11 -23.05 10.87
N ASP A 36 -9.42 -23.33 10.90
CA ASP A 36 -10.08 -24.26 9.96
C ASP A 36 -11.19 -23.61 9.12
N VAL A 37 -11.51 -22.33 9.35
CA VAL A 37 -12.67 -21.66 8.74
C VAL A 37 -12.42 -20.18 8.46
N PHE A 38 -13.16 -19.63 7.51
CA PHE A 38 -13.27 -18.18 7.31
C PHE A 38 -14.56 -17.67 7.93
N LEU A 39 -14.43 -16.76 8.90
CA LEU A 39 -15.58 -16.00 9.39
C LEU A 39 -15.90 -14.88 8.40
N LEU A 40 -17.12 -14.89 7.88
CA LEU A 40 -17.63 -13.88 6.94
C LEU A 40 -18.55 -12.91 7.67
N GLU A 41 -18.31 -11.61 7.50
CA GLU A 41 -19.20 -10.55 7.95
C GLU A 41 -19.86 -9.88 6.73
N ILE A 42 -21.19 -9.75 6.76
CA ILE A 42 -21.95 -9.05 5.72
C ILE A 42 -21.98 -7.57 6.07
N GLY A 43 -21.37 -6.73 5.23
CA GLY A 43 -21.35 -5.27 5.39
C GLY A 43 -22.32 -4.52 4.47
N SER A 44 -22.90 -5.19 3.45
CA SER A 44 -23.86 -4.57 2.53
C SER A 44 -24.89 -5.57 1.98
N GLU A 45 -25.95 -5.06 1.34
CA GLU A 45 -26.93 -5.88 0.63
C GLU A 45 -26.30 -6.64 -0.54
N ILE A 46 -25.31 -6.05 -1.23
CA ILE A 46 -24.55 -6.73 -2.28
C ILE A 46 -23.81 -7.93 -1.68
N GLY A 47 -23.19 -7.75 -0.52
CA GLY A 47 -22.53 -8.84 0.20
C GLY A 47 -23.50 -9.96 0.56
N ARG A 48 -24.71 -9.61 1.00
CA ARG A 48 -25.77 -10.59 1.30
C ARG A 48 -26.15 -11.41 0.06
N LEU A 49 -26.34 -10.76 -1.08
CA LEU A 49 -26.65 -11.42 -2.36
C LEU A 49 -25.52 -12.36 -2.81
N VAL A 50 -24.27 -11.95 -2.65
CA VAL A 50 -23.10 -12.79 -2.96
C VAL A 50 -23.09 -14.05 -2.08
N LEU A 51 -23.37 -13.92 -0.78
CA LEU A 51 -23.36 -15.09 0.13
C LEU A 51 -24.52 -16.07 -0.09
N GLN A 52 -25.66 -15.65 -0.66
CA GLN A 52 -26.78 -16.56 -0.94
C GLN A 52 -26.41 -17.70 -1.92
N GLY A 53 -25.42 -17.48 -2.79
CA GLY A 53 -24.95 -18.49 -3.74
C GLY A 53 -23.86 -19.42 -3.21
N LEU A 54 -23.44 -19.26 -1.96
CA LEU A 54 -22.32 -19.98 -1.37
C LEU A 54 -22.78 -20.94 -0.25
N PRO A 55 -22.12 -22.09 -0.08
CA PRO A 55 -22.38 -23.00 1.03
C PRO A 55 -21.81 -22.40 2.33
N VAL A 56 -22.58 -21.51 2.96
CA VAL A 56 -22.24 -20.86 4.23
C VAL A 56 -23.17 -21.33 5.34
N GLU A 57 -22.64 -21.38 6.57
CA GLU A 57 -23.39 -21.70 7.78
C GLU A 57 -23.41 -20.51 8.75
N ALA A 58 -24.38 -20.50 9.66
CA ALA A 58 -24.45 -19.47 10.69
C ALA A 58 -23.26 -19.60 11.65
N SER A 59 -22.58 -18.49 11.93
CA SER A 59 -21.45 -18.48 12.86
C SER A 59 -21.89 -18.75 14.30
N SER A 60 -21.01 -19.40 15.08
CA SER A 60 -21.19 -19.62 16.51
C SER A 60 -20.57 -18.50 17.34
N ALA A 61 -21.06 -18.30 18.56
CA ALA A 61 -20.46 -17.34 19.50
C ALA A 61 -18.98 -17.62 19.79
N PHE A 62 -18.56 -18.90 19.72
CA PHE A 62 -17.17 -19.30 19.87
C PHE A 62 -16.28 -18.74 18.75
N LEU A 63 -16.70 -18.88 17.49
CA LEU A 63 -15.95 -18.36 16.34
C LEU A 63 -15.88 -16.83 16.35
N LEU A 64 -16.97 -16.16 16.71
CA LEU A 64 -16.98 -14.69 16.87
C LEU A 64 -15.97 -14.25 17.94
N GLN A 65 -15.93 -14.94 19.08
CA GLN A 65 -14.99 -14.62 20.16
C GLN A 65 -13.54 -14.92 19.76
N ALA A 66 -13.29 -16.01 19.04
CA ALA A 66 -11.95 -16.35 18.53
C ALA A 66 -11.44 -15.27 17.57
N ALA A 67 -12.27 -14.85 16.61
CA ALA A 67 -11.95 -13.76 15.68
C ALA A 67 -11.63 -12.45 16.42
N GLN A 68 -12.48 -12.06 17.38
CA GLN A 68 -12.27 -10.85 18.17
C GLN A 68 -10.95 -10.90 18.96
N LYS A 69 -10.64 -12.03 19.61
CA LYS A 69 -9.37 -12.21 20.33
C LYS A 69 -8.15 -12.13 19.40
N GLY A 70 -8.23 -12.73 18.21
CA GLY A 70 -7.16 -12.67 17.21
C GLY A 70 -6.88 -11.24 16.75
N LEU A 71 -7.93 -10.44 16.56
CA LEU A 71 -7.79 -9.03 16.16
C LEU A 71 -7.24 -8.15 17.28
N GLU A 72 -7.69 -8.36 18.52
CA GLU A 72 -7.14 -7.66 19.69
C GLU A 72 -5.68 -8.04 19.95
N HIS A 73 -5.30 -9.29 19.71
CA HIS A 73 -3.91 -9.73 19.77
C HIS A 73 -3.09 -9.03 18.68
N ALA A 74 -3.54 -9.06 17.43
CA ALA A 74 -2.87 -8.38 16.32
C ALA A 74 -2.66 -6.89 16.59
N GLU A 75 -3.67 -6.19 17.11
CA GLU A 75 -3.56 -4.76 17.43
C GLU A 75 -2.49 -4.50 18.50
N LYS A 76 -2.37 -5.39 19.49
CA LYS A 76 -1.33 -5.29 20.54
C LYS A 76 0.06 -5.64 20.03
N GLU A 77 0.19 -6.56 19.08
CA GLU A 77 1.49 -6.97 18.51
C GLU A 77 2.08 -5.91 17.58
N ILE A 78 1.25 -5.06 16.98
CA ILE A 78 1.72 -3.94 16.15
C ILE A 78 2.40 -2.89 17.04
N LYS A 79 3.73 -2.81 16.96
CA LYS A 79 4.55 -1.88 17.76
C LYS A 79 5.05 -0.66 16.99
N ARG A 80 5.13 -0.75 15.67
CA ARG A 80 5.66 0.32 14.83
C ARG A 80 4.60 1.41 14.67
N GLU A 81 5.03 2.65 14.84
CA GLU A 81 4.16 3.81 14.79
C GLU A 81 4.62 4.82 13.74
N LEU A 82 3.66 5.58 13.23
CA LEU A 82 3.91 6.73 12.36
C LEU A 82 2.95 7.85 12.75
N ASP A 83 3.47 9.03 13.04
CA ASP A 83 2.61 10.21 13.24
C ASP A 83 1.99 10.64 11.91
N THR A 84 0.67 10.48 11.80
CA THR A 84 -0.11 10.78 10.60
C THR A 84 -0.79 12.14 10.61
N SER A 85 -0.57 12.98 11.63
CA SER A 85 -1.37 14.17 11.91
C SER A 85 -1.38 15.22 10.78
N ASP A 86 -0.26 15.38 10.08
CA ASP A 86 -0.02 16.40 9.04
C ASP A 86 0.78 15.84 7.83
N LEU A 87 0.75 14.51 7.61
CA LEU A 87 1.54 13.86 6.55
C LEU A 87 1.43 14.57 5.18
N PRO A 88 0.23 14.91 4.68
CA PRO A 88 0.15 15.55 3.37
C PRO A 88 0.89 16.87 3.29
N GLU A 89 0.67 17.73 4.28
CA GLU A 89 1.31 19.04 4.38
C GLU A 89 2.82 18.89 4.55
N LEU A 90 3.27 17.93 5.37
CA LEU A 90 4.68 17.62 5.59
C LEU A 90 5.36 17.25 4.27
N MET A 91 4.78 16.32 3.50
CA MET A 91 5.37 15.84 2.25
C MET A 91 5.41 16.91 1.16
N ILE A 92 4.39 17.78 1.09
CA ILE A 92 4.29 18.84 0.09
C ILE A 92 5.23 20.01 0.42
N LYS A 93 5.39 20.37 1.70
CA LYS A 93 6.30 21.46 2.11
C LYS A 93 7.77 21.09 1.93
N ASN A 94 8.11 19.80 2.05
CA ASN A 94 9.49 19.33 2.08
C ASN A 94 10.01 18.76 0.75
N LEU A 95 9.47 19.16 -0.41
CA LEU A 95 9.91 18.62 -1.72
C LEU A 95 11.39 18.82 -2.03
N ASN A 96 12.02 19.85 -1.46
CA ASN A 96 13.43 20.18 -1.63
C ASN A 96 14.31 19.81 -0.43
N HIS A 97 13.77 19.06 0.54
CA HIS A 97 14.49 18.68 1.75
C HIS A 97 15.69 17.78 1.44
N ALA A 98 16.85 18.03 2.06
CA ALA A 98 18.10 17.33 1.76
C ALA A 98 18.03 15.82 2.03
N HIS A 99 17.20 15.40 2.99
CA HIS A 99 17.01 14.00 3.34
C HIS A 99 16.53 13.12 2.18
N TRP A 100 15.87 13.69 1.16
CA TRP A 100 15.56 12.94 -0.07
C TRP A 100 16.79 12.35 -0.74
N GLN A 101 17.91 13.06 -0.69
CA GLN A 101 19.17 12.62 -1.25
C GLN A 101 19.77 11.47 -0.43
N GLU A 102 19.68 11.54 0.89
CA GLU A 102 20.15 10.48 1.81
C GLU A 102 19.39 9.16 1.62
N ILE A 103 18.08 9.24 1.34
CA ILE A 103 17.29 8.04 0.97
C ILE A 103 17.71 7.54 -0.41
N ALA A 104 17.90 8.43 -1.37
CA ALA A 104 18.25 8.08 -2.74
C ALA A 104 19.61 7.38 -2.86
N GLU A 105 20.58 7.72 -2.01
CA GLU A 105 21.90 7.08 -1.95
C GLU A 105 21.83 5.61 -1.53
N ARG A 106 20.82 5.23 -0.74
CA ARG A 106 20.57 3.84 -0.34
C ARG A 106 19.63 3.11 -1.30
N CYS A 107 18.69 3.83 -1.89
CA CYS A 107 17.64 3.24 -2.71
C CYS A 107 18.19 2.65 -4.01
N LEU A 108 17.89 1.37 -4.27
CA LEU A 108 18.30 0.69 -5.51
C LEU A 108 17.39 0.98 -6.71
N SER A 109 16.29 1.74 -6.53
CA SER A 109 15.26 1.98 -7.55
C SER A 109 14.67 0.70 -8.18
N CYS A 110 14.67 -0.42 -7.44
CA CYS A 110 14.26 -1.74 -7.93
C CYS A 110 12.74 -1.91 -8.12
N GLY A 111 11.93 -1.04 -7.50
CA GLY A 111 10.47 -1.06 -7.64
C GLY A 111 9.73 -2.09 -6.77
N SER A 112 10.43 -2.92 -5.99
CA SER A 112 9.80 -3.94 -5.11
C SER A 112 8.70 -3.34 -4.23
N CYS A 113 8.97 -2.17 -3.62
CA CYS A 113 8.01 -1.47 -2.76
C CYS A 113 6.68 -1.13 -3.46
N THR A 114 6.71 -0.87 -4.77
CA THR A 114 5.49 -0.60 -5.56
C THR A 114 4.79 -1.87 -6.01
N GLN A 115 5.54 -2.93 -6.32
CA GLN A 115 4.99 -4.20 -6.79
C GLN A 115 4.25 -4.96 -5.69
N VAL A 116 4.70 -4.87 -4.44
CA VAL A 116 4.05 -5.53 -3.30
C VAL A 116 2.96 -4.68 -2.64
N CYS A 117 2.80 -3.43 -3.04
CA CYS A 117 1.91 -2.49 -2.38
C CYS A 117 0.48 -2.58 -2.95
N PRO A 118 -0.55 -2.76 -2.10
CA PRO A 118 -1.92 -2.98 -2.57
C PRO A 118 -2.57 -1.71 -3.13
N THR A 119 -2.00 -0.54 -2.85
CA THR A 119 -2.50 0.76 -3.33
C THR A 119 -1.71 1.28 -4.53
N CYS A 120 -0.59 0.66 -4.89
CA CYS A 120 0.17 1.06 -6.07
C CYS A 120 -0.52 0.51 -7.33
N PHE A 121 -0.72 1.39 -8.30
CA PHE A 121 -1.46 1.06 -9.52
C PHE A 121 -0.72 1.42 -10.82
N CYS A 122 0.59 1.68 -10.75
CA CYS A 122 1.38 2.06 -11.93
C CYS A 122 1.31 0.98 -13.02
N TRP A 123 1.07 1.39 -14.26
CA TRP A 123 0.97 0.52 -15.42
C TRP A 123 1.59 1.20 -16.64
N ASP A 124 1.98 0.42 -17.64
CA ASP A 124 2.47 0.88 -18.94
C ASP A 124 1.75 0.15 -20.08
N THR A 125 1.91 0.63 -21.31
CA THR A 125 1.44 -0.04 -22.53
C THR A 125 2.62 -0.55 -23.34
N VAL A 126 2.58 -1.83 -23.70
CA VAL A 126 3.58 -2.45 -24.57
C VAL A 126 2.92 -2.82 -25.89
N ASP A 127 3.56 -2.41 -26.98
CA ASP A 127 3.20 -2.82 -28.34
C ASP A 127 4.09 -3.97 -28.79
N THR A 128 3.47 -5.07 -29.20
CA THR A 128 4.16 -6.21 -29.81
C THR A 128 3.62 -6.44 -31.20
N SER A 129 4.50 -6.59 -32.18
CA SER A 129 4.10 -6.97 -33.54
C SER A 129 4.53 -8.41 -33.81
N ASP A 130 3.74 -9.13 -34.61
CA ASP A 130 4.14 -10.44 -35.09
C ASP A 130 5.38 -10.32 -36.00
N LEU A 131 6.14 -11.41 -36.13
CA LEU A 131 7.39 -11.40 -36.92
C LEU A 131 7.16 -11.09 -38.40
N LEU A 132 5.93 -11.27 -38.89
CA LEU A 132 5.53 -10.99 -40.28
C LEU A 132 5.03 -9.55 -40.47
N GLY A 133 4.86 -8.76 -39.41
CA GLY A 133 4.38 -7.38 -39.45
C GLY A 133 2.93 -7.22 -39.91
N LYS A 134 2.11 -8.28 -39.79
CA LYS A 134 0.70 -8.29 -40.17
C LYS A 134 -0.21 -7.89 -39.03
N GLU A 135 0.20 -8.15 -37.79
CA GLU A 135 -0.59 -7.87 -36.60
C GLU A 135 0.25 -7.13 -35.56
N THR A 136 -0.34 -6.09 -34.97
CA THR A 136 0.21 -5.40 -33.81
C THR A 136 -0.81 -5.48 -32.68
N LYS A 137 -0.35 -5.88 -31.49
CA LYS A 137 -1.13 -5.93 -30.26
C LYS A 137 -0.59 -4.89 -29.29
N ARG A 138 -1.50 -4.15 -28.66
CA ARG A 138 -1.20 -3.24 -27.56
C ARG A 138 -1.78 -3.82 -26.29
N GLU A 139 -0.94 -4.08 -25.30
CA GLU A 139 -1.33 -4.64 -24.02
C GLU A 139 -0.98 -3.69 -22.88
N ARG A 140 -1.83 -3.63 -21.86
CA ARG A 140 -1.55 -2.92 -20.62
C ARG A 140 -0.89 -3.89 -19.65
N VAL A 141 0.28 -3.50 -19.14
CA VAL A 141 1.08 -4.29 -18.22
C VAL A 141 1.28 -3.53 -16.91
N TRP A 142 1.40 -4.26 -15.81
CA TRP A 142 1.81 -3.67 -14.54
C TRP A 142 3.23 -3.10 -14.65
N ASP A 143 3.44 -1.90 -14.11
CA ASP A 143 4.73 -1.24 -14.12
C ASP A 143 5.04 -0.54 -12.79
N SER A 144 6.20 0.12 -12.70
CA SER A 144 6.63 0.82 -11.49
C SER A 144 7.10 2.23 -11.81
N CYS A 145 6.66 3.20 -11.00
CA CYS A 145 7.16 4.58 -11.07
C CYS A 145 8.66 4.73 -10.74
N PHE A 146 9.32 3.67 -10.28
CA PHE A 146 10.76 3.60 -10.10
C PHE A 146 11.52 3.22 -11.38
N LYS A 147 10.88 2.69 -12.42
CA LYS A 147 11.57 2.36 -13.68
C LYS A 147 11.96 3.64 -14.44
N PRO A 148 13.15 3.69 -15.07
CA PRO A 148 13.56 4.85 -15.86
C PRO A 148 12.59 5.20 -17.00
N GLY A 149 12.07 4.17 -17.68
CA GLY A 149 11.15 4.32 -18.81
C GLY A 149 9.78 4.90 -18.41
N PHE A 150 9.32 4.68 -17.17
CA PHE A 150 7.97 5.05 -16.74
C PHE A 150 7.67 6.56 -16.83
N SER A 151 8.70 7.40 -16.77
CA SER A 151 8.57 8.85 -16.84
C SER A 151 9.14 9.47 -18.10
N TYR A 152 9.56 8.61 -19.05
CA TYR A 152 10.18 9.01 -20.30
C TYR A 152 9.10 9.29 -21.36
N TYR A 153 9.15 10.48 -21.95
CA TYR A 153 8.32 10.88 -23.07
C TYR A 153 9.20 11.61 -24.10
N ALA A 154 8.62 12.13 -25.19
CA ALA A 154 9.37 12.76 -26.28
C ALA A 154 10.32 13.90 -25.82
N GLY A 155 10.04 14.54 -24.69
CA GLY A 155 10.88 15.59 -24.09
C GLY A 155 11.90 15.08 -23.07
N GLY A 156 12.09 13.77 -22.95
CA GLY A 156 12.97 13.13 -21.98
C GLY A 156 12.23 12.62 -20.74
N SER A 157 12.98 12.38 -19.66
CA SER A 157 12.46 11.84 -18.42
C SER A 157 12.13 12.96 -17.43
N THR A 158 10.88 13.03 -16.93
CA THR A 158 10.53 13.95 -15.83
C THR A 158 11.16 13.57 -14.49
N ARG A 159 11.52 12.30 -14.29
CA ARG A 159 12.10 11.80 -13.04
C ARG A 159 13.41 11.03 -13.30
N PRO A 160 14.46 11.73 -13.76
CA PRO A 160 15.68 11.07 -14.23
C PRO A 160 16.46 10.38 -13.10
N THR A 161 16.42 10.91 -11.86
CA THR A 161 17.22 10.41 -10.72
C THR A 161 16.40 9.57 -9.75
N ILE A 162 17.07 8.70 -8.99
CA ILE A 162 16.45 7.89 -7.92
C ILE A 162 15.75 8.80 -6.90
N ASN A 163 16.38 9.91 -6.51
CA ASN A 163 15.80 10.94 -5.65
C ASN A 163 14.43 11.41 -6.17
N THR A 164 14.36 11.85 -7.44
CA THR A 164 13.10 12.35 -8.01
C THR A 164 12.00 11.27 -8.08
N ARG A 165 12.35 10.00 -8.28
CA ARG A 165 11.38 8.88 -8.32
C ARG A 165 10.89 8.49 -6.93
N TYR A 166 11.82 8.36 -5.97
CA TYR A 166 11.47 8.04 -4.60
C TYR A 166 10.61 9.14 -3.96
N ARG A 167 11.00 10.41 -4.15
CA ARG A 167 10.21 11.57 -3.74
C ARG A 167 8.81 11.53 -4.35
N GLN A 168 8.70 11.32 -5.66
CA GLN A 168 7.38 11.21 -6.31
C GLN A 168 6.54 10.10 -5.69
N TRP A 169 7.12 8.91 -5.47
CA TRP A 169 6.40 7.78 -4.90
C TRP A 169 5.89 8.09 -3.50
N LEU A 170 6.75 8.59 -2.60
CA LEU A 170 6.37 8.80 -1.22
C LEU A 170 5.45 10.02 -1.05
N THR A 171 5.69 11.12 -1.79
CA THR A 171 4.79 12.28 -1.81
C THR A 171 3.43 11.94 -2.40
N HIS A 172 3.35 11.11 -3.44
CA HIS A 172 2.05 10.63 -3.93
C HIS A 172 1.37 9.79 -2.86
N LYS A 173 2.08 8.80 -2.33
CA LYS A 173 1.57 7.85 -1.33
C LYS A 173 1.00 8.53 -0.07
N LEU A 174 1.68 9.56 0.46
CA LEU A 174 1.37 10.14 1.77
C LEU A 174 0.87 11.59 1.71
N GLY A 175 0.94 12.22 0.54
CA GLY A 175 0.43 13.58 0.31
C GLY A 175 -0.65 13.64 -0.73
N THR A 176 -0.27 13.78 -2.01
CA THR A 176 -1.22 14.15 -3.06
C THR A 176 -2.31 13.10 -3.33
N TRP A 177 -2.12 11.85 -2.92
CA TRP A 177 -3.20 10.86 -2.94
C TRP A 177 -4.40 11.27 -2.09
N LYS A 178 -4.19 11.92 -0.94
CA LYS A 178 -5.27 12.34 -0.04
C LYS A 178 -6.17 13.38 -0.67
N GLU A 179 -5.61 14.31 -1.43
CA GLU A 179 -6.38 15.28 -2.20
C GLU A 179 -7.22 14.61 -3.30
N GLN A 180 -6.70 13.53 -3.90
CA GLN A 180 -7.36 12.80 -4.99
C GLN A 180 -8.47 11.85 -4.50
N ASN A 181 -8.26 11.18 -3.36
CA ASN A 181 -9.07 10.04 -2.93
C ASN A 181 -9.65 10.16 -1.51
N GLY A 182 -9.37 11.25 -0.79
CA GLY A 182 -9.84 11.47 0.59
C GLY A 182 -9.17 10.60 1.66
N THR A 183 -8.27 9.69 1.29
CA THR A 183 -7.55 8.76 2.18
C THR A 183 -6.06 8.82 1.93
N LEU A 184 -5.20 8.17 2.72
CA LEU A 184 -3.78 8.04 2.36
C LEU A 184 -3.60 6.87 1.38
N GLY A 185 -2.61 6.97 0.50
CA GLY A 185 -2.18 5.87 -0.39
C GLY A 185 -1.40 4.78 0.36
N CYS A 186 -1.57 4.66 1.67
CA CYS A 186 -0.89 3.71 2.55
C CYS A 186 -1.89 3.12 3.54
N VAL A 187 -1.90 1.78 3.63
CA VAL A 187 -2.72 1.02 4.58
C VAL A 187 -1.87 0.44 5.74
N GLY A 188 -0.64 0.92 5.91
CA GLY A 188 0.26 0.49 6.99
C GLY A 188 0.63 -0.99 7.02
N CYS A 189 0.48 -1.73 5.92
CA CYS A 189 0.75 -3.18 5.86
C CYS A 189 2.24 -3.58 5.94
N GLY A 190 3.17 -2.63 6.03
CA GLY A 190 4.61 -2.93 6.15
C GLY A 190 5.31 -3.59 4.95
N ARG A 191 4.59 -4.13 3.96
CA ARG A 191 5.20 -4.90 2.84
C ARG A 191 6.31 -4.17 2.09
N CYS A 192 6.17 -2.87 1.88
CA CYS A 192 7.21 -2.08 1.22
C CYS A 192 8.51 -1.98 2.03
N ILE A 193 8.45 -2.14 3.35
CA ILE A 193 9.59 -2.20 4.27
C ILE A 193 10.20 -3.62 4.20
N VAL A 194 9.38 -4.66 4.37
CA VAL A 194 9.80 -6.07 4.32
C VAL A 194 10.57 -6.40 3.04
N TRP A 195 10.05 -5.94 1.89
CA TRP A 195 10.60 -6.28 0.57
C TRP A 195 11.65 -5.28 0.08
N CYS A 196 12.09 -4.33 0.90
CA CYS A 196 13.14 -3.40 0.52
C CYS A 196 14.52 -4.06 0.71
N PRO A 197 15.26 -4.39 -0.36
CA PRO A 197 16.58 -5.00 -0.23
C PRO A 197 17.63 -4.06 0.40
N ALA A 198 17.36 -2.76 0.41
CA ALA A 198 18.20 -1.74 1.05
C ALA A 198 17.80 -1.44 2.50
N GLY A 199 16.79 -2.13 3.05
CA GLY A 199 16.32 -1.92 4.43
C GLY A 199 15.72 -0.54 4.69
N ILE A 200 15.18 0.14 3.67
CA ILE A 200 14.57 1.47 3.85
C ILE A 200 13.21 1.29 4.52
N ASP A 201 13.06 1.92 5.69
CA ASP A 201 11.82 1.93 6.46
C ASP A 201 11.19 3.32 6.45
N LEU A 202 10.06 3.47 5.75
CA LEU A 202 9.38 4.76 5.64
C LEU A 202 8.92 5.32 7.00
N THR A 203 8.66 4.47 8.00
CA THR A 203 8.27 4.94 9.34
C THR A 203 9.45 5.60 10.09
N GLU A 204 10.68 5.29 9.69
CA GLU A 204 11.91 5.89 10.21
C GLU A 204 12.34 7.09 9.36
N GLU A 205 12.12 7.04 8.04
CA GLU A 205 12.47 8.17 7.15
C GLU A 205 11.55 9.39 7.32
N ILE A 206 10.25 9.18 7.59
CA ILE A 206 9.28 10.29 7.65
C ILE A 206 9.57 11.30 8.78
N PRO A 207 9.85 10.88 10.02
CA PRO A 207 10.22 11.79 11.10
C PRO A 207 11.36 12.74 10.73
N LEU A 208 12.33 12.29 9.92
CA LEU A 208 13.48 13.08 9.50
C LEU A 208 13.15 14.25 8.55
N PHE A 209 11.93 14.30 7.98
CA PHE A 209 11.44 15.48 7.26
C PHE A 209 10.83 16.55 8.18
N ARG A 210 10.62 16.24 9.46
CA ARG A 210 10.16 17.20 10.47
C ARG A 210 11.32 17.92 11.14
N GLU A 211 12.49 17.30 11.12
CA GLU A 211 13.71 17.89 11.65
C GLU A 211 14.19 18.98 10.70
N GLU A 212 14.27 20.23 11.17
CA GLU A 212 14.96 21.28 10.42
C GLU A 212 16.45 20.90 10.35
N LYS A 213 16.89 20.35 9.21
CA LYS A 213 18.32 20.28 8.92
C LYS A 213 18.78 21.69 8.57
N ALA A 214 19.39 22.35 9.56
CA ALA A 214 20.10 23.62 9.46
C ALA A 214 21.18 23.61 8.36
#